data_AF-A0A3R9RW14-F1
#
_entry.id   AF-A0A3R9RW14-F1
#
_cell.length_a   1.000
_cell.length_b   1.000
_cell.length_c   1.000
_cell.angle_alpha   90.00
_cell.angle_beta   90.00
_cell.angle_gamma   90.00
#
_symmetry.space_group_name_H-M   'P 1'
#
loop_
_entity.id
_entity.type
_entity.pdbx_description
1 polymer ?
#
loop_
_entity_poly.entity_id
_entity_poly.type
_entity_poly.pdbx_seq_one_letter_code
_entity_poly.pdbx_strand_id
1 'polypeptide(L)'
;KRQAFNLVISNVPGPREPLYWNGAKLDALYPASIVMDGQALNITMTSYLDKLEVGLTACRNALPKMQNLLTHLEDEIQRFEEIIEEKQLKHHSAS
;
A
#
# COMPACT_ATOMS: atom_id res chain seq x y z
N LYS A 1 -13.09 -21.60 15.64
CA LYS A 1 -11.75 -21.03 15.94
C LYS A 1 -11.90 -19.51 15.97
N ARG A 2 -11.56 -18.82 17.06
CA ARG A 2 -11.62 -17.35 17.13
C ARG A 2 -10.29 -16.81 16.62
N GLN A 3 -10.29 -16.16 15.46
CA GLN A 3 -9.10 -15.50 14.91
C GLN A 3 -8.79 -14.28 15.79
N ALA A 4 -7.52 -14.06 16.13
CA ALA A 4 -7.11 -12.92 16.96
C ALA A 4 -7.26 -11.57 16.20
N PHE A 5 -7.24 -11.62 14.87
CA PHE A 5 -7.37 -10.49 13.96
C PHE A 5 -8.02 -10.96 12.66
N ASN A 6 -8.65 -10.03 11.92
CA ASN A 6 -9.33 -10.30 10.65
C ASN A 6 -8.46 -9.99 9.42
N LEU A 7 -7.42 -9.18 9.58
CA LEU A 7 -6.55 -8.68 8.52
C LEU A 7 -5.13 -8.49 9.04
N VAL A 8 -4.15 -8.85 8.21
CA VAL A 8 -2.74 -8.50 8.44
C VAL A 8 -2.38 -7.34 7.54
N ILE A 9 -1.82 -6.30 8.14
CA ILE A 9 -1.20 -5.17 7.44
C ILE A 9 0.23 -5.08 7.97
N SER A 10 1.21 -5.25 7.08
CA SER A 10 2.63 -5.07 7.41
C SER A 10 3.20 -3.89 6.62
N ASN A 11 4.09 -3.13 7.26
CA ASN A 11 4.81 -2.04 6.62
C ASN A 11 6.30 -2.18 6.93
N VAL A 12 7.10 -2.38 5.89
CA VAL A 12 8.56 -2.47 5.99
C VAL A 12 9.15 -1.29 5.22
N PRO A 13 9.75 -0.30 5.90
CA PRO A 13 10.41 0.81 5.24
C PRO A 13 11.46 0.31 4.26
N GLY A 14 11.39 0.79 3.01
CA GLY A 14 12.37 0.45 2.00
C GLY A 14 13.35 1.58 1.69
N PRO A 15 14.21 1.39 0.68
CA PRO A 15 15.31 2.30 0.36
C PRO A 15 14.83 3.69 -0.08
N ARG A 16 15.53 4.73 0.39
CA ARG A 16 15.28 6.14 -0.01
C ARG A 16 16.16 6.61 -1.17
N GLU A 17 17.14 5.82 -1.56
CA GLU A 17 18.08 6.12 -2.64
C GLU A 17 17.78 5.24 -3.87
N PRO A 18 18.02 5.74 -5.11
CA PRO A 18 17.78 4.96 -6.31
C PRO A 18 18.69 3.72 -6.36
N LEU A 19 18.11 2.55 -6.58
CA LEU A 19 18.85 1.30 -6.69
C LEU A 19 19.08 0.92 -8.15
N TYR A 20 20.20 0.23 -8.39
CA TYR A 20 20.58 -0.27 -9.70
C TYR A 20 21.11 -1.70 -9.61
N TRP A 21 20.86 -2.49 -10.64
CA TRP A 21 21.48 -3.79 -10.84
C TRP A 21 22.19 -3.82 -12.19
N ASN A 22 23.52 -3.89 -12.18
CA ASN A 22 24.36 -3.90 -13.40
C ASN A 22 24.03 -2.75 -14.37
N GLY A 23 23.76 -1.56 -13.83
CA GLY A 23 23.40 -0.36 -14.61
C GLY A 23 21.91 -0.24 -14.95
N ALA A 24 21.08 -1.26 -14.74
CA ALA A 24 19.63 -1.15 -14.86
C ALA A 24 19.04 -0.54 -13.58
N LYS A 25 18.22 0.52 -13.72
CA LYS A 25 17.55 1.17 -12.60
C LYS A 25 16.40 0.31 -12.08
N LEU A 26 16.24 0.21 -10.77
CA LEU A 26 15.04 -0.35 -10.17
C LEU A 26 13.91 0.70 -10.27
N ASP A 27 12.81 0.34 -10.92
CA ASP A 27 11.69 1.26 -11.15
C ASP A 27 10.62 1.19 -10.05
N ALA A 28 10.33 -0.02 -9.56
CA ALA A 28 9.32 -0.28 -8.54
C ALA A 28 9.65 -1.52 -7.71
N LEU A 29 9.14 -1.57 -6.48
CA LEU A 29 9.33 -2.66 -5.54
C LEU A 29 7.98 -3.14 -4.98
N TYR A 30 7.40 -4.17 -5.57
CA TYR A 30 6.12 -4.71 -5.11
C TYR A 30 6.33 -5.85 -4.10
N PRO A 31 5.96 -5.65 -2.82
CA PRO A 31 6.12 -6.71 -1.84
C PRO A 31 5.03 -7.77 -2.04
N ALA A 32 5.38 -9.03 -1.81
CA ALA A 32 4.43 -10.15 -1.86
C ALA A 32 4.50 -10.93 -0.54
N SER A 33 3.32 -11.25 0.00
CA SER A 33 3.17 -12.02 1.22
C SER A 33 2.26 -13.23 0.99
N ILE A 34 2.05 -14.04 2.04
CA ILE A 34 1.32 -15.31 1.99
C ILE A 34 0.03 -15.18 2.80
N VAL A 35 -1.07 -15.71 2.26
CA VAL A 35 -2.32 -15.91 3.01
C VAL A 35 -2.28 -17.25 3.75
N MET A 36 -2.67 -17.23 5.02
CA MET A 36 -2.76 -18.41 5.88
C MET A 36 -4.21 -18.82 6.15
N ASP A 37 -4.45 -20.04 6.60
CA ASP A 37 -5.79 -20.52 6.91
C ASP A 37 -6.53 -19.61 7.90
N GLY A 38 -7.69 -19.13 7.47
CA GLY A 38 -8.53 -18.20 8.22
C GLY A 38 -8.13 -16.72 8.09
N GLN A 39 -7.20 -16.38 7.21
CA GLN A 39 -6.91 -15.04 6.74
C GLN A 39 -7.13 -14.96 5.23
N ALA A 40 -8.22 -14.31 4.82
CA ALA A 40 -8.57 -14.22 3.40
C ALA A 40 -7.74 -13.17 2.63
N LEU A 41 -7.12 -12.22 3.34
CA LEU A 41 -6.38 -11.10 2.80
C LEU A 41 -5.14 -10.80 3.65
N ASN A 42 -4.05 -10.46 2.99
CA ASN A 42 -2.85 -9.86 3.56
C ASN A 42 -2.50 -8.60 2.76
N ILE A 43 -2.21 -7.51 3.46
CA ILE A 43 -1.71 -6.24 2.88
C ILE A 43 -0.27 -6.08 3.33
N THR A 44 0.65 -5.97 2.37
CA THR A 44 2.07 -5.70 2.65
C THR A 44 2.47 -4.41 1.98
N MET A 45 3.13 -3.55 2.72
CA MET A 45 3.54 -2.23 2.28
C MET A 45 5.05 -2.09 2.40
N THR A 46 5.63 -1.39 1.44
CA THR A 46 7.01 -0.92 1.49
C THR A 46 7.11 0.45 0.82
N SER A 47 8.28 1.07 0.90
CA SER A 47 8.54 2.35 0.27
C SER A 47 9.77 2.25 -0.61
N TYR A 48 9.74 2.86 -1.79
CA TYR A 48 10.93 3.03 -2.61
C TYR A 48 10.98 4.46 -3.10
N LEU A 49 12.07 5.16 -2.78
CA LEU A 49 12.19 6.60 -2.98
C LEU A 49 11.07 7.35 -2.24
N ASP A 50 10.30 8.13 -2.99
CA ASP A 50 9.14 8.92 -2.60
C ASP A 50 7.82 8.17 -2.82
N LYS A 51 7.86 6.91 -3.26
CA LYS A 51 6.68 6.11 -3.57
C LYS A 51 6.36 5.13 -2.45
N LEU A 52 5.06 5.02 -2.18
CA LEU A 52 4.49 3.94 -1.40
C LEU A 52 4.11 2.79 -2.32
N GLU A 53 4.58 1.58 -2.02
CA GLU A 53 4.31 0.39 -2.79
C GLU A 53 3.45 -0.57 -1.97
N VAL A 54 2.32 -1.00 -2.53
CA VAL A 54 1.32 -1.83 -1.84
C VAL A 54 1.12 -3.15 -2.56
N GLY A 55 1.34 -4.25 -1.84
CA GLY A 55 1.06 -5.61 -2.27
C GLY A 55 -0.17 -6.18 -1.56
N LEU A 56 -1.11 -6.70 -2.34
CA LEU A 56 -2.32 -7.35 -1.81
C LEU A 56 -2.33 -8.83 -2.20
N THR A 57 -2.25 -9.72 -1.21
CA THR A 57 -2.38 -11.17 -1.42
C THR A 57 -3.72 -11.63 -0.85
N ALA A 58 -4.56 -12.25 -1.68
CA ALA A 58 -5.90 -12.71 -1.26
C ALA A 58 -6.24 -14.12 -1.75
N CYS A 59 -7.06 -14.83 -0.97
CA CYS A 59 -7.69 -16.08 -1.40
C CYS A 59 -8.88 -15.77 -2.32
N ARG A 60 -8.76 -16.09 -3.61
CA ARG A 60 -9.78 -15.80 -4.65
C ARG A 60 -11.17 -16.33 -4.31
N ASN A 61 -11.25 -17.50 -3.67
CA ASN A 61 -12.54 -18.12 -3.33
C ASN A 61 -13.24 -17.39 -2.17
N ALA A 62 -12.47 -16.85 -1.22
CA ALA A 62 -13.01 -16.13 -0.07
C ALA A 62 -13.27 -14.64 -0.37
N LEU A 63 -12.48 -14.05 -1.28
CA LEU A 63 -12.58 -12.64 -1.69
C LEU A 63 -12.66 -12.53 -3.23
N PRO A 64 -13.84 -12.77 -3.82
CA PRO A 64 -14.04 -12.52 -5.24
C PRO A 64 -13.92 -11.02 -5.53
N LYS A 65 -13.40 -10.69 -6.73
CA LYS A 65 -13.22 -9.29 -7.20
C LYS A 65 -12.24 -8.45 -6.36
N MET A 66 -11.21 -9.08 -5.80
CA MET A 66 -10.18 -8.41 -5.02
C MET A 66 -9.52 -7.21 -5.72
N GLN A 67 -9.45 -7.21 -7.06
CA GLN A 67 -8.95 -6.08 -7.83
C GLN A 67 -9.67 -4.75 -7.54
N ASN A 68 -10.95 -4.79 -7.13
CA ASN A 68 -11.68 -3.56 -6.77
C ASN A 68 -11.06 -2.86 -5.55
N LEU A 69 -10.44 -3.63 -4.64
CA LEU A 69 -9.79 -3.05 -3.47
C LEU A 69 -8.52 -2.27 -3.85
N LEU A 70 -7.85 -2.61 -4.96
CA LEU A 70 -6.77 -1.78 -5.49
C LEU A 70 -7.29 -0.42 -5.94
N THR A 71 -8.40 -0.40 -6.69
CA THR A 71 -9.04 0.84 -7.13
C THR A 71 -9.49 1.70 -5.95
N HIS A 72 -10.19 1.10 -4.97
CA HIS A 72 -10.61 1.84 -3.77
C HIS A 72 -9.44 2.40 -2.96
N LEU A 73 -8.31 1.68 -2.91
CA LEU A 73 -7.12 2.17 -2.24
C LEU A 73 -6.51 3.36 -2.95
N GLU A 74 -6.41 3.31 -4.28
CA GLU A 74 -5.95 4.41 -5.12
C GLU A 74 -6.85 5.65 -4.96
N ASP A 75 -8.16 5.47 -5.10
CA ASP A 75 -9.16 6.55 -4.97
C ASP A 75 -9.06 7.25 -3.60
N GLU A 76 -8.98 6.48 -2.50
CA GLU A 76 -8.95 7.05 -1.15
C GLU A 76 -7.59 7.66 -0.78
N ILE A 77 -6.48 7.15 -1.32
CA ILE A 77 -5.16 7.79 -1.16
C ILE A 77 -5.15 9.14 -1.89
N GLN A 78 -5.60 9.18 -3.15
CA GLN A 78 -5.66 10.42 -3.91
C GLN A 78 -6.55 11.46 -3.21
N ARG A 79 -7.73 11.03 -2.76
CA ARG A 79 -8.62 11.89 -1.98
C ARG A 79 -7.97 12.42 -0.70
N PHE A 80 -7.18 11.59 -0.02
CA PHE A 80 -6.47 12.00 1.18
C PHE A 80 -5.38 13.05 0.89
N GLU A 81 -4.66 12.91 -0.22
CA GLU A 81 -3.68 13.89 -0.69
C GLU A 81 -4.34 15.25 -0.96
N GLU A 82 -5.47 15.26 -1.70
CA GLU A 82 -6.24 16.49 -1.98
C GLU A 82 -6.67 17.20 -0.68
N ILE A 83 -7.17 16.44 0.32
CA ILE A 83 -7.59 17.00 1.61
C ILE A 83 -6.40 17.61 2.37
N ILE A 84 -5.22 17.00 2.31
CA ILE A 84 -4.02 17.54 2.95
C ILE A 84 -3.57 18.82 2.26
N GLU A 85 -3.55 18.85 0.93
CA GLU A 85 -3.17 20.04 0.15
C GLU A 85 -4.08 21.23 0.45
N GLU A 86 -5.41 21.01 0.46
CA GLU A 86 -6.37 22.04 0.83
C GLU A 86 -6.14 22.60 2.24
N LYS A 87 -5.84 21.72 3.21
CA LYS A 87 -5.55 22.13 4.59
C LYS A 87 -4.27 22.95 4.67
N GLN A 88 -3.23 22.57 3.94
CA GLN A 88 -1.97 23.32 3.90
C GLN A 88 -2.15 24.70 3.27
N LEU A 89 -2.91 24.80 2.17
CA LEU A 89 -3.23 26.09 1.53
C LEU A 89 -3.96 27.03 2.48
N LYS A 90 -4.99 26.54 3.19
CA LYS A 90 -5.75 27.33 4.19
C LYS A 90 -4.88 27.79 5.35
N HIS A 91 -3.88 27.00 5.75
CA HIS A 91 -2.95 27.38 6.83
C HIS A 91 -1.95 28.45 6.39
N HIS A 92 -1.44 28.39 5.15
CA HIS A 92 -0.52 29.39 4.59
C HIS A 92 -1.20 30.72 4.24
N SER A 93 -2.51 30.72 3.92
CA SER A 93 -3.26 31.96 3.67
C SER A 93 -3.73 32.69 4.95
N ALA A 94 -3.57 32.08 6.12
CA ALA A 94 -3.99 32.60 7.41
C ALA A 94 -2.83 33.10 8.29
N SER A 95 -1.59 33.12 7.75
CA SER A 95 -0.39 33.72 8.35
C SER A 95 0.08 34.89 7.50
#